data_AF-A0A0R1VSE1-F1
#
_entry.id   AF-A0A0R1VSE1-F1
#
_cell.length_a   1.000
_cell.length_b   1.000
_cell.length_c   1.000
_cell.angle_alpha   90.00
_cell.angle_beta   90.00
_cell.angle_gamma   90.00
#
_symmetry.space_group_name_H-M   'P 1'
#
loop_
_entity.id
_entity.type
_entity.pdbx_description
1 polymer ?
#
loop_
_entity_poly.entity_id
_entity_poly.type
_entity_poly.pdbx_seq_one_letter_code
_entity_poly.pdbx_strand_id
1 'polypeptide(L)'
;MRQYTWDEYYEKFYDWAKSTQVRNLSALTSLGTEDEVGEIIIELQINVPAANRLLRKAVEAKLAFSGSDLVEFACINDKTLAIAAVRNSAERLIAEDMEYLYGEIDDEVIIEICKQRNILLPEELREEEEYEDEEPEETEEDEPLEEVDIYVDDYCPPPKRPGFFATLFGVIAGIDMAIGSNQHRHNGRCNGDCAHCPPHYGYRYGRWYYGHDHVHGCEFGGNRGSGSMD
;
A
#
# COMPACT_ATOMS: atom_id res chain seq x y z
N MET A 1 21.32 39.13 9.14
CA MET A 1 21.48 37.80 8.50
C MET A 1 21.31 38.00 6.99
N ARG A 2 22.05 37.26 6.17
CA ARG A 2 21.83 37.27 4.71
C ARG A 2 20.40 36.80 4.42
N GLN A 3 19.68 37.51 3.57
CA GLN A 3 18.38 37.08 3.02
C GLN A 3 18.63 36.19 1.80
N TYR A 4 17.71 35.27 1.54
CA TYR A 4 17.73 34.41 0.36
C TYR A 4 16.40 34.54 -0.37
N THR A 5 16.49 34.68 -1.69
CA THR A 5 15.35 34.39 -2.56
C THR A 5 15.03 32.89 -2.50
N TRP A 6 13.83 32.50 -2.93
CA TRP A 6 13.49 31.09 -3.04
C TRP A 6 14.45 30.37 -3.99
N ASP A 7 14.66 30.89 -5.20
CA ASP A 7 15.53 30.29 -6.22
C ASP A 7 16.95 30.03 -5.69
N GLU A 8 17.56 31.02 -5.02
CA GLU A 8 18.89 30.83 -4.41
C GLU A 8 18.92 29.79 -3.30
N TYR A 9 17.82 29.66 -2.55
CA TYR A 9 17.69 28.67 -1.48
C TYR A 9 17.54 27.26 -2.05
N TYR A 10 16.63 27.11 -3.02
CA TYR A 10 16.33 25.84 -3.67
C TYR A 10 17.54 25.31 -4.43
N GLU A 11 18.20 26.13 -5.26
CA GLU A 11 19.39 25.76 -6.03
C GLU A 11 20.53 25.22 -5.14
N LYS A 12 20.72 25.79 -3.94
CA LYS A 12 21.83 25.44 -3.03
C LYS A 12 21.44 24.49 -1.92
N PHE A 13 20.19 24.06 -1.85
CA PHE A 13 19.66 23.30 -0.73
C PHE A 13 20.49 22.02 -0.47
N TYR A 14 20.75 21.25 -1.53
CA TYR A 14 21.49 19.99 -1.46
C TYR A 14 23.01 20.16 -1.23
N ASP A 15 23.56 21.33 -1.53
CA ASP A 15 24.99 21.63 -1.30
C ASP A 15 25.29 21.95 0.17
N TRP A 16 24.25 22.27 0.96
CA TRP A 16 24.40 22.71 2.33
C TRP A 16 24.36 21.54 3.32
N ALA A 17 25.12 21.69 4.41
CA ALA A 17 24.90 20.87 5.59
C ALA A 17 23.47 21.07 6.13
N LYS A 18 22.86 20.02 6.68
CA LYS A 18 21.48 20.01 7.22
C LYS A 18 21.17 21.19 8.16
N SER A 19 22.11 21.55 9.03
CA SER A 19 21.95 22.71 9.93
C SER A 19 21.86 24.03 9.19
N THR A 20 22.55 24.15 8.05
CA THR A 20 22.55 25.34 7.19
C THR A 20 21.26 25.43 6.39
N GLN A 21 20.74 24.32 5.87
CA GLN A 21 19.42 24.25 5.22
C GLN A 21 18.32 24.82 6.13
N VAL A 22 18.25 24.34 7.37
CA VAL A 22 17.26 24.77 8.38
C VAL A 22 17.45 26.24 8.76
N ARG A 23 18.69 26.67 9.01
CA ARG A 23 18.99 28.06 9.40
C ARG A 23 18.58 29.05 8.31
N ASN A 24 18.87 28.74 7.06
CA ASN A 24 18.60 29.65 5.93
C ASN A 24 17.10 29.74 5.61
N LEU A 25 16.28 28.76 6.00
CA LEU A 25 14.83 28.77 5.79
C LEU A 25 14.13 29.97 6.46
N SER A 26 14.65 30.42 7.61
CA SER A 26 14.14 31.62 8.30
C SER A 26 14.46 32.93 7.55
N ALA A 27 15.38 32.90 6.58
CA ALA A 27 15.81 34.04 5.79
C ALA A 27 15.10 34.13 4.43
N LEU A 28 14.20 33.20 4.13
CA LEU A 28 13.36 33.20 2.92
C LEU A 28 12.36 34.36 2.95
N THR A 29 12.36 35.16 1.89
CA THR A 29 11.44 36.29 1.68
C THR A 29 10.28 35.97 0.73
N SER A 30 10.35 34.86 0.02
CA SER A 30 9.32 34.36 -0.90
C SER A 30 9.25 32.83 -0.84
N LEU A 31 8.21 32.27 -1.43
CA LEU A 31 8.06 30.84 -1.71
C LEU A 31 8.15 30.61 -3.22
N GLY A 32 8.51 29.40 -3.63
CA GLY A 32 8.51 28.98 -5.02
C GLY A 32 7.19 28.36 -5.44
N THR A 33 7.27 27.48 -6.44
CA THR A 33 6.12 26.70 -6.90
C THR A 33 5.69 25.67 -5.86
N GLU A 34 4.47 25.15 -5.99
CA GLU A 34 3.94 24.13 -5.10
C GLU A 34 4.80 22.87 -5.10
N ASP A 35 5.28 22.47 -6.28
CA ASP A 35 6.13 21.28 -6.46
C ASP A 35 7.48 21.44 -5.73
N GLU A 36 8.19 22.56 -5.94
CA GLU A 36 9.48 22.83 -5.29
C GLU A 36 9.32 22.96 -3.77
N VAL A 37 8.27 23.65 -3.32
CA VAL A 37 8.00 23.84 -1.90
C VAL A 37 7.67 22.51 -1.25
N GLY A 38 6.88 21.66 -1.92
CA GLY A 38 6.53 20.32 -1.44
C GLY A 38 7.75 19.41 -1.29
N GLU A 39 8.60 19.37 -2.31
CA GLU A 39 9.87 18.65 -2.28
C GLU A 39 10.71 19.04 -1.06
N ILE A 40 10.92 20.35 -0.83
CA ILE A 40 11.72 20.81 0.31
C ILE A 40 11.06 20.48 1.65
N ILE A 41 9.73 20.49 1.75
CA ILE A 41 9.03 20.08 2.99
C ILE A 41 9.34 18.60 3.30
N ILE A 42 9.27 17.73 2.29
CA ILE A 42 9.51 16.29 2.41
C ILE A 42 10.99 16.02 2.73
N GLU A 43 11.92 16.71 2.08
CA GLU A 43 13.36 16.60 2.35
C GLU A 43 13.73 17.02 3.79
N LEU A 44 12.95 17.93 4.37
CA LEU A 44 13.10 18.36 5.75
C LEU A 44 12.48 17.39 6.78
N GLN A 45 12.00 16.20 6.40
CA GLN A 45 11.37 15.21 7.30
C GLN A 45 12.20 14.86 8.54
N ILE A 46 13.53 14.84 8.41
CA ILE A 46 14.46 14.60 9.51
C ILE A 46 14.57 15.77 10.50
N ASN A 47 13.94 16.90 10.18
CA ASN A 47 13.78 18.09 11.02
C ASN A 47 12.33 18.58 10.93
N VAL A 48 11.41 17.80 11.52
CA VAL A 48 9.97 18.09 11.58
C VAL A 48 9.64 19.55 11.98
N PRO A 49 10.33 20.18 12.95
CA PRO A 49 10.08 21.60 13.26
C PRO A 49 10.38 22.57 12.09
N ALA A 50 11.36 22.26 11.25
CA ALA A 50 11.66 23.02 10.04
C ALA A 50 10.64 22.76 8.93
N ALA A 51 10.29 21.49 8.70
CA ALA A 51 9.25 21.10 7.74
C ALA A 51 7.91 21.79 8.09
N ASN A 52 7.47 21.71 9.35
CA ASN A 52 6.26 22.37 9.84
C ASN A 52 6.30 23.89 9.70
N ARG A 53 7.47 24.51 9.85
CA ARG A 53 7.62 25.96 9.65
C ARG A 53 7.43 26.34 8.19
N LEU A 54 7.95 25.53 7.26
CA LEU A 54 7.77 25.78 5.83
C LEU A 54 6.33 25.49 5.39
N LEU A 55 5.77 24.35 5.78
CA LEU A 55 4.39 23.99 5.48
C LEU A 55 3.40 25.04 5.98
N ARG A 56 3.61 25.59 7.18
CA ARG A 56 2.78 26.70 7.70
C ARG A 56 2.79 27.91 6.77
N LYS A 57 3.97 28.33 6.30
CA LYS A 57 4.09 29.46 5.36
C LYS A 57 3.37 29.15 4.03
N ALA A 58 3.50 27.93 3.53
CA ALA A 58 2.82 27.50 2.32
C ALA A 58 1.29 27.48 2.46
N VAL A 59 0.79 26.99 3.61
CA VAL A 59 -0.63 26.99 3.95
C VAL A 59 -1.18 28.42 4.05
N GLU A 60 -0.43 29.35 4.67
CA GLU A 60 -0.77 30.77 4.74
C GLU A 60 -0.81 31.42 3.36
N ALA A 61 0.11 31.02 2.46
CA ALA A 61 0.17 31.46 1.08
C ALA A 61 -0.87 30.78 0.16
N LYS A 62 -1.69 29.86 0.68
CA LYS A 62 -2.71 29.12 -0.07
C LYS A 62 -2.16 28.30 -1.24
N LEU A 63 -0.94 27.77 -1.10
CA LEU A 63 -0.41 26.80 -2.07
C LEU A 63 -1.27 25.53 -2.11
N ALA A 64 -1.46 24.99 -3.31
CA ALA A 64 -2.26 23.79 -3.60
C ALA A 64 -1.35 22.67 -4.12
N PHE A 65 -1.09 21.68 -3.27
CA PHE A 65 -0.15 20.60 -3.49
C PHE A 65 -0.79 19.39 -4.19
N SER A 66 0.06 18.47 -4.66
CA SER A 66 -0.39 17.18 -5.21
C SER A 66 -0.91 16.25 -4.12
N GLY A 67 -1.77 15.29 -4.48
CA GLY A 67 -2.23 14.26 -3.54
C GLY A 67 -1.08 13.48 -2.90
N SER A 68 -0.06 13.12 -3.68
CA SER A 68 1.14 12.42 -3.18
C SER A 68 1.90 13.23 -2.14
N ASP A 69 2.11 14.54 -2.36
CA ASP A 69 2.81 15.36 -1.37
C ASP A 69 2.00 15.49 -0.07
N LEU A 70 0.67 15.57 -0.19
CA LEU A 70 -0.22 15.71 0.97
C LEU A 70 -0.22 14.46 1.86
N VAL A 71 -0.11 13.27 1.26
CA VAL A 71 0.07 12.01 1.99
C VAL A 71 1.38 12.04 2.78
N GLU A 72 2.49 12.42 2.13
CA GLU A 72 3.78 12.57 2.81
C GLU A 72 3.71 13.62 3.95
N PHE A 73 3.03 14.74 3.73
CA PHE A 73 2.83 15.75 4.78
C PHE A 73 2.02 15.19 5.95
N ALA A 74 1.01 14.36 5.72
CA ALA A 74 0.24 13.74 6.78
C ALA A 74 1.10 12.81 7.65
N CYS A 75 2.08 12.11 7.05
CA CYS A 75 3.01 11.26 7.79
C CYS A 75 4.11 12.04 8.54
N ILE A 76 4.57 13.18 7.99
CA ILE A 76 5.75 13.90 8.48
C ILE A 76 5.39 15.08 9.40
N ASN A 77 4.35 15.81 9.04
CA ASN A 77 4.04 17.12 9.60
C ASN A 77 3.01 17.06 10.73
N ASP A 78 2.83 18.21 11.38
CA ASP A 78 1.73 18.37 12.32
C ASP A 78 0.39 18.13 11.61
N LYS A 79 -0.46 17.27 12.20
CA LYS A 79 -1.74 16.85 11.63
C LYS A 79 -2.65 18.04 11.27
N THR A 80 -2.66 19.10 12.09
CA THR A 80 -3.49 20.28 11.81
C THR A 80 -2.99 21.07 10.62
N LEU A 81 -1.66 21.14 10.42
CA LEU A 81 -1.06 21.76 9.24
C LEU A 81 -1.26 20.92 7.98
N ALA A 82 -1.08 19.60 8.05
CA ALA A 82 -1.32 18.70 6.93
C ALA A 82 -2.79 18.80 6.46
N ILE A 83 -3.75 18.74 7.40
CA ILE A 83 -5.18 18.94 7.09
C ILE A 83 -5.44 20.32 6.45
N ALA A 84 -4.79 21.38 6.92
CA ALA A 84 -4.93 22.69 6.32
C ALA A 84 -4.37 22.76 4.88
N ALA A 85 -3.28 22.04 4.61
CA ALA A 85 -2.72 21.91 3.26
C ALA A 85 -3.66 21.10 2.35
N VAL A 86 -4.24 20.00 2.85
CA VAL A 86 -5.25 19.21 2.12
C VAL A 86 -6.43 20.10 1.75
N ARG A 87 -6.97 20.88 2.70
CA ARG A 87 -8.08 21.80 2.43
C ARG A 87 -7.75 22.89 1.40
N ASN A 88 -6.54 23.44 1.41
CA ASN A 88 -6.11 24.38 0.37
C ASN A 88 -6.02 23.71 -1.01
N SER A 89 -5.72 22.42 -1.04
CA SER A 89 -5.48 21.64 -2.26
C SER A 89 -6.73 20.91 -2.76
N ALA A 90 -7.86 21.01 -2.06
CA ALA A 90 -9.12 20.34 -2.36
C ALA A 90 -9.59 20.49 -3.81
N GLU A 91 -9.18 21.57 -4.50
CA GLU A 91 -9.54 21.76 -5.90
C GLU A 91 -8.86 20.83 -6.90
N ARG A 92 -7.67 20.32 -6.55
CA ARG A 92 -6.84 19.47 -7.40
C ARG A 92 -7.04 17.97 -7.12
N LEU A 93 -7.67 17.65 -6.00
CA LEU A 93 -7.80 16.28 -5.51
C LEU A 93 -8.76 15.47 -6.38
N ILE A 94 -8.39 14.21 -6.62
CA ILE A 94 -9.20 13.21 -7.32
C ILE A 94 -9.56 12.05 -6.38
N ALA A 95 -10.43 11.15 -6.84
CA ALA A 95 -10.86 9.99 -6.04
C ALA A 95 -9.68 9.13 -5.57
N GLU A 96 -8.70 8.89 -6.43
CA GLU A 96 -7.48 8.14 -6.09
C GLU A 96 -6.72 8.79 -4.91
N ASP A 97 -6.60 10.12 -4.88
CA ASP A 97 -5.93 10.82 -3.79
C ASP A 97 -6.66 10.62 -2.45
N MET A 98 -7.99 10.48 -2.49
CA MET A 98 -8.80 10.27 -1.28
C MET A 98 -8.56 8.89 -0.69
N GLU A 99 -8.35 7.87 -1.54
CA GLU A 99 -8.00 6.51 -1.09
C GLU A 99 -6.64 6.52 -0.37
N TYR A 100 -5.66 7.29 -0.84
CA TYR A 100 -4.37 7.40 -0.18
C TYR A 100 -4.38 8.27 1.07
N LEU A 101 -5.27 9.28 1.13
CA LEU A 101 -5.44 10.11 2.32
C LEU A 101 -6.26 9.41 3.41
N TYR A 102 -7.03 8.38 3.06
CA TYR A 102 -7.71 7.53 4.01
C TYR A 102 -6.72 6.84 4.97
N GLY A 103 -7.00 6.92 6.28
CA GLY A 103 -6.10 6.46 7.32
C GLY A 103 -4.99 7.44 7.71
N GLU A 104 -4.65 8.40 6.85
CA GLU A 104 -3.63 9.43 7.12
C GLU A 104 -4.21 10.70 7.74
N ILE A 105 -5.42 11.10 7.32
CA ILE A 105 -6.17 12.22 7.90
C ILE A 105 -7.53 11.78 8.44
N ASP A 106 -8.22 12.67 9.16
CA ASP A 106 -9.50 12.35 9.79
C ASP A 106 -10.59 12.08 8.75
N ASP A 107 -11.35 11.00 8.93
CA ASP A 107 -12.42 10.57 8.03
C ASP A 107 -13.46 11.68 7.80
N GLU A 108 -13.78 12.47 8.83
CA GLU A 108 -14.73 13.59 8.69
C GLU A 108 -14.24 14.65 7.69
N VAL A 109 -12.93 14.86 7.59
CA VAL A 109 -12.34 15.80 6.64
C VAL A 109 -12.43 15.23 5.23
N ILE A 110 -12.18 13.93 5.05
CA ILE A 110 -12.30 13.24 3.77
C ILE A 110 -13.76 13.31 3.29
N ILE A 111 -14.70 12.93 4.15
CA ILE A 111 -16.14 12.97 3.84
C ILE A 111 -16.58 14.38 3.48
N GLU A 112 -16.13 15.39 4.24
CA GLU A 112 -16.40 16.80 3.96
C GLU A 112 -15.94 17.20 2.56
N ILE A 113 -14.68 16.93 2.21
CA ILE A 113 -14.07 17.34 0.95
C ILE A 113 -14.70 16.58 -0.22
N CYS A 114 -14.86 15.26 -0.12
CA CYS A 114 -15.48 14.44 -1.16
C CYS A 114 -16.88 14.93 -1.48
N LYS A 115 -17.69 15.22 -0.46
CA LYS A 115 -19.04 15.78 -0.63
C LYS A 115 -19.02 17.16 -1.28
N GLN A 116 -18.13 18.06 -0.85
CA GLN A 116 -18.02 19.42 -1.41
C GLN A 116 -17.58 19.40 -2.89
N ARG A 117 -16.70 18.48 -3.26
CA ARG A 117 -16.11 18.37 -4.59
C ARG A 117 -16.81 17.37 -5.51
N ASN A 118 -17.83 16.68 -5.00
CA ASN A 118 -18.49 15.57 -5.68
C ASN A 118 -17.46 14.51 -6.17
N ILE A 119 -16.52 14.16 -5.29
CA ILE A 119 -15.54 13.09 -5.47
C ILE A 119 -16.08 11.83 -4.79
N LEU A 120 -15.81 10.67 -5.38
CA LEU A 120 -16.17 9.38 -4.79
C LEU A 120 -15.46 9.19 -3.44
N LEU A 121 -16.19 8.74 -2.43
CA LEU A 121 -15.61 8.42 -1.12
C LEU A 121 -14.69 7.19 -1.24
N PRO A 122 -13.63 7.12 -0.41
CA PRO A 122 -12.84 5.90 -0.24
C PRO A 122 -13.70 4.68 0.01
N GLU A 123 -13.28 3.51 -0.48
CA GLU A 123 -14.08 2.28 -0.41
C GLU A 123 -14.60 1.98 1.00
N GLU A 124 -13.72 2.08 1.98
CA GLU A 124 -13.98 1.82 3.40
C GLU A 124 -14.93 2.84 4.06
N LEU A 125 -15.16 4.00 3.43
CA LEU A 125 -16.08 5.04 3.92
C LEU A 125 -17.41 5.06 3.17
N ARG A 126 -17.62 4.17 2.20
CA ARG A 126 -18.90 4.01 1.53
C ARG A 126 -19.81 3.16 2.41
N GLU A 127 -21.05 3.60 2.60
CA GLU A 127 -22.08 2.74 3.16
C GLU A 127 -22.28 1.56 2.19
N GLU A 128 -22.15 0.32 2.67
CA GLU A 128 -22.55 -0.85 1.88
C GLU A 128 -24.04 -0.66 1.55
N GLU A 129 -24.38 -0.50 0.27
CA GLU A 129 -25.78 -0.54 -0.14
C GLU A 129 -26.33 -1.90 0.30
N GLU A 130 -27.17 -1.86 1.35
CA GLU A 130 -27.89 -3.02 1.87
C GLU A 130 -28.64 -3.61 0.67
N TYR A 131 -28.19 -4.77 0.17
CA TYR A 131 -28.86 -5.47 -0.91
C TYR A 131 -30.32 -5.61 -0.50
N GLU A 132 -31.22 -4.83 -1.11
CA GLU A 132 -32.65 -5.05 -0.96
C GLU A 132 -32.89 -6.51 -1.32
N ASP A 133 -33.31 -7.32 -0.34
CA ASP A 133 -33.66 -8.73 -0.52
C ASP A 133 -34.61 -8.83 -1.73
N GLU A 134 -34.09 -9.22 -2.89
CA GLU A 134 -34.93 -9.67 -4.00
C GLU A 134 -35.65 -10.93 -3.47
N GLU A 135 -36.93 -10.77 -3.11
CA GLU A 135 -37.79 -11.88 -2.70
C GLU A 135 -37.61 -13.03 -3.68
N PRO A 136 -37.31 -14.26 -3.21
CA PRO A 136 -37.21 -15.39 -4.13
C PRO A 136 -38.58 -15.59 -4.78
N GLU A 137 -38.66 -15.41 -6.10
CA GLU A 137 -39.85 -15.76 -6.88
C GLU A 137 -40.23 -17.21 -6.57
N GLU A 138 -41.41 -17.41 -5.97
CA GLU A 138 -42.03 -18.72 -5.80
C GLU A 138 -42.22 -19.36 -7.19
N THR A 139 -41.36 -20.30 -7.56
CA THR A 139 -41.60 -21.15 -8.72
C THR A 139 -42.59 -22.24 -8.36
N GLU A 140 -43.79 -22.16 -8.94
CA GLU A 140 -44.91 -23.11 -8.80
C GLU A 140 -44.49 -24.56 -9.07
N GLU A 141 -45.00 -25.45 -8.21
CA GLU A 141 -44.84 -26.91 -8.23
C GLU A 141 -45.53 -27.57 -9.44
N ASP A 142 -44.86 -28.56 -10.06
CA ASP A 142 -45.36 -29.90 -10.44
C ASP A 142 -44.88 -30.44 -11.80
N GLU A 143 -44.05 -31.50 -11.80
CA GLU A 143 -44.37 -32.87 -12.29
C GLU A 143 -43.13 -33.83 -12.25
N PRO A 144 -43.30 -35.18 -12.27
CA PRO A 144 -42.74 -36.09 -11.26
C PRO A 144 -41.37 -36.75 -11.56
N LEU A 145 -40.81 -37.25 -10.46
CA LEU A 145 -39.50 -37.87 -10.22
C LEU A 145 -39.23 -39.15 -11.05
N GLU A 146 -38.05 -39.21 -11.69
CA GLU A 146 -37.34 -40.49 -11.91
C GLU A 146 -36.23 -40.62 -10.86
N GLU A 147 -36.33 -41.66 -10.02
CA GLU A 147 -35.36 -42.05 -9.01
C GLU A 147 -34.03 -42.48 -9.63
N VAL A 148 -32.92 -41.87 -9.19
CA VAL A 148 -31.62 -42.53 -9.20
C VAL A 148 -30.82 -42.15 -7.96
N ASP A 149 -30.40 -43.19 -7.24
CA ASP A 149 -29.88 -43.17 -5.88
C ASP A 149 -28.56 -42.39 -5.69
N ILE A 150 -28.66 -41.33 -4.88
CA ILE A 150 -27.84 -40.97 -3.70
C ILE A 150 -26.35 -41.40 -3.69
N TYR A 151 -25.45 -40.41 -3.73
CA TYR A 151 -24.32 -40.35 -2.80
C TYR A 151 -24.23 -38.94 -2.21
N VAL A 152 -24.32 -38.88 -0.87
CA VAL A 152 -24.10 -37.68 -0.05
C VAL A 152 -22.61 -37.40 0.00
N ASP A 153 -22.18 -36.20 -0.38
CA ASP A 153 -20.91 -35.64 0.09
C ASP A 153 -21.04 -34.12 0.30
N ASP A 154 -20.28 -33.63 1.26
CA ASP A 154 -20.45 -32.43 2.07
C ASP A 154 -20.91 -31.13 1.39
N TYR A 155 -21.82 -30.44 2.09
CA TYR A 155 -22.19 -29.04 1.88
C TYR A 155 -20.99 -28.13 2.20
N CYS A 156 -20.43 -27.45 1.20
CA CYS A 156 -19.59 -26.26 1.40
C CYS A 156 -20.36 -25.02 0.94
N PRO A 157 -20.62 -24.02 1.82
CA PRO A 157 -21.21 -22.77 1.37
C PRO A 157 -20.27 -22.07 0.36
N PRO A 158 -20.80 -21.29 -0.60
CA PRO A 158 -19.97 -20.59 -1.57
C PRO A 158 -19.03 -19.63 -0.83
N PRO A 159 -17.74 -19.53 -1.23
CA PRO A 159 -16.85 -18.57 -0.63
C PRO A 159 -17.39 -17.16 -0.89
N LYS A 160 -17.56 -16.40 0.20
CA LYS A 160 -17.74 -14.94 0.15
C LYS A 160 -16.63 -14.37 -0.75
N ARG A 161 -17.02 -13.50 -1.68
CA ARG A 161 -16.07 -12.76 -2.53
C ARG A 161 -15.03 -12.10 -1.63
N PRO A 162 -13.72 -12.27 -1.85
CA PRO A 162 -12.72 -11.57 -1.07
C PRO A 162 -12.79 -10.07 -1.42
N GLY A 163 -13.17 -9.26 -0.43
CA GLY A 163 -12.95 -7.81 -0.44
C GLY A 163 -11.47 -7.47 -0.54
N PHE A 164 -11.19 -6.28 -1.04
CA PHE A 164 -9.90 -5.87 -1.60
C PHE A 164 -8.86 -5.42 -0.55
N PHE A 165 -8.64 -6.21 0.52
CA PHE A 165 -7.59 -5.93 1.53
C PHE A 165 -6.82 -7.17 1.97
N ALA A 166 -6.19 -7.87 1.02
CA ALA A 166 -5.25 -8.96 1.32
C ALA A 166 -4.03 -9.00 0.40
N THR A 167 -3.47 -7.83 0.04
CA THR A 167 -2.23 -7.77 -0.75
C THR A 167 -1.26 -6.70 -0.23
N LEU A 168 -0.73 -6.95 0.97
CA LEU A 168 0.70 -6.74 1.21
C LEU A 168 1.23 -8.03 1.86
N PHE A 169 2.22 -8.64 1.21
CA PHE A 169 2.77 -9.99 1.41
C PHE A 169 2.07 -11.15 0.66
N GLY A 170 2.30 -11.23 -0.67
CA GLY A 170 2.18 -12.50 -1.42
C GLY A 170 2.00 -12.37 -2.94
N VAL A 171 3.11 -12.34 -3.70
CA VAL A 171 3.46 -13.18 -4.90
C VAL A 171 2.37 -13.45 -5.99
N ILE A 172 2.55 -13.44 -7.32
CA ILE A 172 3.61 -13.26 -8.35
C ILE A 172 2.92 -13.32 -9.77
N ALA A 173 3.59 -12.80 -10.82
CA ALA A 173 3.51 -13.12 -12.26
C ALA A 173 2.26 -12.70 -13.07
N GLY A 174 2.35 -12.27 -14.33
CA GLY A 174 3.40 -12.43 -15.33
C GLY A 174 2.72 -12.84 -16.64
N ILE A 175 2.72 -11.95 -17.61
CA ILE A 175 2.14 -12.17 -18.95
C ILE A 175 2.99 -13.18 -19.73
N ASP A 176 2.28 -14.03 -20.48
CA ASP A 176 2.68 -15.08 -21.41
C ASP A 176 4.05 -14.96 -22.08
N MET A 177 4.72 -16.11 -22.26
CA MET A 177 4.87 -16.74 -23.58
C MET A 177 5.55 -18.11 -23.46
N ALA A 178 4.95 -19.08 -24.16
CA ALA A 178 5.37 -20.46 -24.32
C ALA A 178 6.83 -20.63 -24.74
N ILE A 179 7.47 -21.71 -24.28
CA ILE A 179 8.32 -22.64 -25.06
C ILE A 179 8.53 -23.89 -24.19
N GLY A 180 8.15 -25.04 -24.72
CA GLY A 180 8.06 -26.29 -23.97
C GLY A 180 9.39 -26.90 -23.56
N SER A 181 9.32 -27.85 -22.64
CA SER A 181 10.10 -29.08 -22.69
C SER A 181 9.53 -30.10 -21.71
N ASN A 182 9.51 -31.35 -22.15
CA ASN A 182 9.23 -32.55 -21.36
C ASN A 182 9.97 -32.48 -20.01
N GLN A 183 9.25 -32.35 -18.89
CA GLN A 183 9.83 -32.64 -17.59
C GLN A 183 8.92 -33.56 -16.78
N HIS A 184 9.52 -34.68 -16.42
CA HIS A 184 8.95 -35.73 -15.60
C HIS A 184 8.28 -35.14 -14.35
N ARG A 185 7.02 -35.54 -14.11
CA ARG A 185 6.29 -35.20 -12.89
C ARG A 185 7.07 -35.66 -11.66
N HIS A 186 7.51 -34.71 -10.84
CA HIS A 186 8.12 -34.99 -9.55
C HIS A 186 7.00 -35.29 -8.53
N ASN A 187 7.22 -36.24 -7.64
CA ASN A 187 6.22 -36.78 -6.71
C ASN A 187 6.15 -36.01 -5.37
N GLY A 188 6.55 -34.72 -5.36
CA GLY A 188 6.47 -33.85 -4.17
C GLY A 188 7.24 -34.35 -2.94
N ARG A 189 8.22 -35.25 -3.11
CA ARG A 189 8.94 -35.88 -1.99
C ARG A 189 10.45 -35.80 -2.20
N CYS A 190 11.13 -35.05 -1.35
CA CYS A 190 12.59 -34.96 -1.35
C CYS A 190 13.19 -36.24 -0.75
N ASN A 191 13.98 -36.98 -1.55
CA ASN A 191 14.64 -38.23 -1.12
C ASN A 191 15.98 -37.99 -0.40
N GLY A 192 16.38 -36.72 -0.21
CA GLY A 192 17.64 -36.34 0.42
C GLY A 192 18.80 -36.07 -0.56
N ASP A 193 18.59 -36.22 -1.86
CA ASP A 193 19.51 -35.76 -2.91
C ASP A 193 18.96 -34.48 -3.56
N CYS A 194 19.24 -33.34 -2.92
CA CYS A 194 18.60 -32.07 -3.22
C CYS A 194 19.03 -31.44 -4.55
N ALA A 195 20.18 -31.87 -5.10
CA ALA A 195 20.73 -31.34 -6.35
C ALA A 195 19.81 -31.55 -7.57
N HIS A 196 18.88 -32.52 -7.50
CA HIS A 196 17.96 -32.86 -8.58
C HIS A 196 16.49 -32.59 -8.23
N CYS A 197 16.22 -31.94 -7.10
CA CYS A 197 14.85 -31.58 -6.73
C CYS A 197 14.44 -30.24 -7.38
N PRO A 198 13.15 -30.01 -7.65
CA PRO A 198 12.63 -28.68 -7.95
C PRO A 198 12.99 -27.68 -6.84
N PRO A 199 13.06 -26.37 -7.13
CA PRO A 199 13.52 -25.40 -6.15
C PRO A 199 12.52 -25.33 -4.99
N HIS A 200 13.03 -25.42 -3.76
CA HIS A 200 12.21 -25.53 -2.56
C HIS A 200 12.91 -24.95 -1.34
N TYR A 201 12.18 -24.69 -0.25
CA TYR A 201 12.79 -24.16 0.96
C TYR A 201 13.53 -25.26 1.74
N GLY A 202 14.74 -24.91 2.20
CA GLY A 202 15.50 -25.72 3.13
C GLY A 202 16.40 -24.93 4.07
N TYR A 203 16.90 -25.59 5.11
CA TYR A 203 17.61 -24.96 6.21
C TYR A 203 19.14 -25.09 6.07
N ARG A 204 19.85 -23.98 6.25
CA ARG A 204 21.33 -23.93 6.20
C ARG A 204 21.83 -22.82 7.13
N TYR A 205 22.91 -23.05 7.88
CA TYR A 205 23.52 -22.01 8.75
C TYR A 205 22.54 -21.17 9.60
N GLY A 206 21.52 -21.80 10.19
CA GLY A 206 20.58 -21.10 11.07
C GLY A 206 19.44 -20.36 10.36
N ARG A 207 19.32 -20.43 9.03
CA ARG A 207 18.35 -19.66 8.23
C ARG A 207 17.72 -20.53 7.13
N TRP A 208 16.50 -20.15 6.73
CA TRP A 208 15.78 -20.75 5.61
C TRP A 208 16.18 -20.08 4.29
N TYR A 209 16.44 -20.89 3.26
CA TYR A 209 16.78 -20.43 1.92
C TYR A 209 15.98 -21.20 0.88
N TYR A 210 15.61 -20.51 -0.20
CA TYR A 210 14.99 -21.10 -1.38
C TYR A 210 16.07 -21.51 -2.38
N GLY A 211 16.11 -22.77 -2.80
CA GLY A 211 17.10 -23.24 -3.76
C GLY A 211 17.28 -24.76 -3.79
N HIS A 212 18.43 -25.21 -4.30
CA HIS A 212 18.70 -26.61 -4.62
C HIS A 212 19.76 -27.30 -3.73
N ASP A 213 20.37 -26.59 -2.78
CA ASP A 213 21.51 -27.10 -1.99
C ASP A 213 21.40 -26.75 -0.49
N HIS A 214 20.45 -27.37 0.21
CA HIS A 214 20.34 -27.30 1.67
C HIS A 214 20.90 -28.56 2.35
N VAL A 215 21.33 -28.40 3.59
CA VAL A 215 22.12 -29.41 4.32
C VAL A 215 21.25 -30.15 5.35
N HIS A 216 20.23 -29.49 5.89
CA HIS A 216 19.29 -30.05 6.87
C HIS A 216 17.91 -29.45 6.66
N GLY A 217 16.84 -30.19 6.98
CA GLY A 217 15.46 -29.67 7.00
C GLY A 217 14.95 -29.21 5.63
N CYS A 218 14.07 -30.01 5.03
CA CYS A 218 13.40 -29.71 3.77
C CYS A 218 11.89 -29.54 4.01
N GLU A 219 11.24 -28.61 3.31
CA GLU A 219 9.78 -28.45 3.34
C GLU A 219 9.01 -29.74 2.97
N PHE A 220 9.63 -30.64 2.20
CA PHE A 220 9.07 -31.94 1.82
C PHE A 220 9.40 -33.09 2.79
N GLY A 221 9.88 -32.79 4.00
CA GLY A 221 9.96 -33.77 5.09
C GLY A 221 10.96 -34.91 4.87
N GLY A 222 12.18 -34.58 4.41
CA GLY A 222 13.31 -35.50 4.28
C GLY A 222 14.38 -35.29 5.37
N ASN A 223 14.75 -36.38 6.06
CA ASN A 223 15.65 -36.43 7.22
C ASN A 223 17.14 -36.41 6.80
N ARG A 224 18.11 -35.94 7.60
CA ARG A 224 18.35 -36.31 9.00
C ARG A 224 18.99 -35.17 9.78
N GLY A 225 18.34 -34.81 10.89
CA GLY A 225 18.84 -33.85 11.87
C GLY A 225 17.66 -33.11 12.45
N SER A 226 17.21 -33.55 13.63
CA SER A 226 16.11 -33.00 14.41
C SER A 226 16.06 -31.48 14.35
N GLY A 227 15.04 -30.92 13.69
CA GLY A 227 14.72 -29.50 13.80
C GLY A 227 14.17 -29.15 15.19
N SER A 228 14.85 -29.55 16.27
CA SER A 228 14.53 -29.00 17.59
C SER A 228 15.19 -27.63 17.70
N MET A 229 14.34 -26.66 18.00
CA MET A 229 14.74 -25.33 18.43
C MET A 229 15.24 -25.45 19.88
N ASP A 230 16.51 -25.16 20.10
CA ASP A 230 17.02 -24.69 21.39
C ASP A 230 17.30 -23.19 21.27
#